data_AF-A0A1A2P6B6-F1
#
_entry.id   AF-A0A1A2P6B6-F1
#
_cell.length_a   1.000
_cell.length_b   1.000
_cell.length_c   1.000
_cell.angle_alpha   90.00
_cell.angle_beta   90.00
_cell.angle_gamma   90.00
#
_symmetry.space_group_name_H-M   'P 1'
#
loop_
_entity.id
_entity.type
_entity.pdbx_description
1 polymer ?
#
loop_
_entity_poly.entity_id
_entity_poly.type
_entity_poly.pdbx_seq_one_letter_code
_entity_poly.pdbx_strand_id
1 'polypeptide(L)'
;MLRTADKSTWLATGLLVAAALAGCSGKTTVKADGAAQSVVDVVYKQTGFRPGDVHCPSGVEAKVGQQFDCHFTGPEGKAYVANMRITTVEGERVDFAVNTHPA
;
A
#
# COMPACT_ATOMS: atom_id res chain seq x y z
N MET A 1 39.00 35.86 34.15
CA MET A 1 39.75 36.19 32.92
C MET A 1 38.74 36.29 31.77
N LEU A 2 37.78 37.22 31.84
CA LEU A 2 37.76 38.50 31.11
C LEU A 2 38.20 38.41 29.64
N ARG A 3 37.22 38.30 28.74
CA ARG A 3 37.22 38.94 27.42
C ARG A 3 35.78 39.06 26.91
N THR A 4 35.12 40.06 27.47
CA THR A 4 34.09 40.85 26.80
C THR A 4 34.58 41.23 25.40
N ALA A 5 33.79 40.91 24.39
CA ALA A 5 33.89 41.51 23.07
C ALA A 5 32.46 41.77 22.58
N ASP A 6 31.84 42.76 23.23
CA ASP A 6 30.70 43.50 22.72
C ASP A 6 31.05 44.08 21.35
N LYS A 7 30.38 43.62 20.29
CA LYS A 7 30.19 44.41 19.06
C LYS A 7 28.82 44.13 18.44
N SER A 8 28.00 45.17 18.55
CA SER A 8 26.99 45.58 17.57
C SER A 8 25.68 44.79 17.53
N THR A 9 24.78 45.21 18.42
CA THR A 9 23.35 45.31 18.14
C THR A 9 23.08 45.75 16.70
N TRP A 10 22.50 44.85 15.90
CA TRP A 10 21.60 45.20 14.79
C TRP A 10 20.34 44.35 14.95
N LEU A 11 19.26 45.04 15.29
CA LEU A 11 17.90 44.53 15.32
C LEU A 11 17.45 44.28 13.87
N ALA A 12 17.00 43.06 13.54
CA ALA A 12 15.90 42.81 12.60
C ALA A 12 15.64 41.31 12.45
N THR A 13 14.48 40.90 12.96
CA THR A 13 13.45 40.17 12.22
C THR A 13 13.93 39.08 11.24
N GLY A 14 13.74 37.81 11.59
CA GLY A 14 14.02 36.71 10.66
C GLY A 14 13.49 35.36 11.11
N LEU A 15 12.17 35.18 10.98
CA LEU A 15 11.47 33.94 10.63
C LEU A 15 12.02 32.63 11.27
N LEU A 16 11.38 32.18 12.35
CA LEU A 16 11.44 30.77 12.76
C LEU A 16 10.93 29.92 11.60
N VAL A 17 11.84 29.22 10.92
CA VAL A 17 11.52 28.18 9.94
C VAL A 17 10.90 27.03 10.71
N ALA A 18 9.58 27.08 10.87
CA ALA A 18 8.79 25.91 11.20
C ALA A 18 8.88 24.99 9.99
N ALA A 19 9.77 24.01 10.06
CA ALA A 19 9.74 22.84 9.21
C ALA A 19 8.42 22.09 9.50
N ALA A 20 7.35 22.55 8.88
CA ALA A 20 6.17 21.73 8.69
C ALA A 20 6.62 20.59 7.80
N LEU A 21 6.90 19.43 8.42
CA LEU A 21 6.85 18.16 7.74
C LEU A 21 5.46 18.09 7.11
N ALA A 22 5.37 18.49 5.84
CA ALA A 22 4.26 18.16 4.98
C ALA A 22 4.31 16.64 4.84
N GLY A 23 3.79 15.94 5.85
CA GLY A 23 3.38 14.56 5.72
C GLY A 23 2.40 14.57 4.56
N CYS A 24 2.84 14.06 3.41
CA CYS A 24 1.94 13.80 2.31
C CYS A 24 0.78 12.99 2.88
N SER A 25 -0.39 13.62 2.98
CA SER A 25 -1.69 12.95 3.02
C SER A 25 -1.91 12.27 1.65
N GLY A 26 -1.00 11.38 1.27
CA GLY A 26 -1.14 10.51 0.14
C GLY A 26 -2.12 9.43 0.55
N LYS A 27 -3.31 9.43 -0.05
CA LYS A 27 -4.23 8.30 0.08
C LYS A 27 -3.49 7.06 -0.41
N THR A 28 -3.13 6.15 0.49
CA THR A 28 -2.54 4.86 0.11
C THR A 28 -3.60 4.10 -0.70
N THR A 29 -3.28 3.77 -1.94
CA THR A 29 -4.11 2.92 -2.79
C THR A 29 -3.44 1.57 -2.97
N VAL A 30 -4.24 0.51 -3.07
CA VAL A 30 -3.75 -0.82 -3.40
C VAL A 30 -3.26 -0.80 -4.84
N LYS A 31 -2.00 -1.21 -5.02
CA LYS A 31 -1.43 -1.45 -6.36
C LYS A 31 -1.97 -2.78 -6.88
N ALA A 32 -2.53 -2.77 -8.09
CA ALA A 32 -3.09 -3.95 -8.74
C ALA A 32 -2.07 -5.11 -8.81
N ASP A 33 -0.80 -4.81 -9.08
CA ASP A 33 0.28 -5.81 -9.15
C ASP A 33 0.53 -6.51 -7.81
N GLY A 34 0.47 -5.78 -6.69
CA GLY A 34 0.65 -6.35 -5.35
C GLY A 34 -0.51 -7.26 -4.95
N ALA A 35 -1.74 -6.87 -5.30
CA ALA A 35 -2.91 -7.71 -5.10
C ALA A 35 -2.86 -8.98 -5.97
N ALA A 36 -2.46 -8.84 -7.25
CA ALA A 36 -2.33 -9.96 -8.17
C ALA A 36 -1.28 -10.98 -7.69
N GLN A 37 -0.10 -10.50 -7.24
CA GLN A 37 0.92 -11.37 -6.64
C GLN A 37 0.40 -12.11 -5.40
N SER A 38 -0.39 -11.45 -4.56
CA SER A 38 -1.00 -12.09 -3.38
C SER A 38 -1.92 -13.26 -3.77
N VAL A 39 -2.71 -13.10 -4.83
CA VAL A 39 -3.55 -14.18 -5.38
C VAL A 39 -2.68 -15.32 -5.92
N VAL A 40 -1.66 -15.01 -6.73
CA VAL A 40 -0.73 -16.02 -7.29
C VAL A 40 -0.10 -16.85 -6.16
N ASP A 41 0.41 -16.20 -5.12
CA ASP A 41 1.07 -16.85 -3.99
C ASP A 41 0.12 -17.76 -3.20
N VAL A 42 -1.11 -17.29 -2.94
CA VAL A 42 -2.11 -18.08 -2.22
C VAL A 42 -2.52 -19.31 -3.03
N VAL A 43 -2.84 -19.13 -4.32
CA VAL A 43 -3.23 -20.24 -5.20
C VAL A 43 -2.08 -21.25 -5.32
N TYR A 44 -0.84 -20.78 -5.47
CA TYR A 44 0.34 -21.65 -5.51
C TYR A 44 0.54 -22.43 -4.22
N LYS A 45 0.43 -21.79 -3.05
CA LYS A 45 0.56 -22.47 -1.75
C LYS A 45 -0.51 -23.54 -1.52
N GLN A 46 -1.72 -23.31 -2.01
CA GLN A 46 -2.85 -24.25 -1.80
C GLN A 46 -2.85 -25.41 -2.80
N THR A 47 -2.46 -25.16 -4.05
CA THR A 47 -2.69 -26.10 -5.16
C THR A 47 -1.43 -26.50 -5.91
N GLY A 48 -0.32 -25.78 -5.73
CA GLY A 48 0.89 -25.90 -6.55
C GLY A 48 0.79 -25.25 -7.93
N PHE A 49 -0.38 -24.74 -8.33
CA PHE A 49 -0.60 -24.07 -9.61
C PHE A 49 -0.28 -22.56 -9.51
N ARG A 50 0.36 -22.01 -10.54
CA ARG A 50 0.60 -20.56 -10.67
C ARG A 50 -0.30 -20.00 -11.78
N PRO A 51 -1.37 -19.27 -11.45
CA PRO A 51 -2.17 -18.58 -12.46
C PRO A 51 -1.32 -17.51 -13.15
N GLY A 52 -1.42 -17.46 -14.48
CA GLY A 52 -0.67 -16.50 -15.32
C GLY A 52 -1.49 -15.28 -15.74
N ASP A 53 -2.79 -15.28 -15.46
CA ASP A 53 -3.80 -14.34 -15.97
C ASP A 53 -4.61 -13.67 -14.85
N VAL A 54 -3.96 -13.42 -13.70
CA VAL A 54 -4.61 -12.75 -12.58
C VAL A 54 -4.88 -11.29 -12.91
N HIS A 55 -6.16 -10.90 -12.87
CA HIS A 55 -6.62 -9.54 -13.07
C HIS A 55 -7.29 -9.00 -11.81
N CYS A 56 -6.69 -7.98 -11.21
CA CYS A 56 -7.24 -7.25 -10.06
C CYS A 56 -7.61 -5.82 -10.48
N PRO A 57 -8.68 -5.22 -9.92
CA PRO A 57 -9.04 -3.84 -10.17
C PRO A 57 -7.95 -2.89 -9.67
N SER A 58 -7.75 -1.80 -10.40
CA SER A 58 -6.87 -0.71 -9.98
C SER A 58 -7.64 0.33 -9.16
N GLY A 59 -6.90 1.13 -8.37
CA GLY A 59 -7.49 2.27 -7.66
C GLY A 59 -8.31 1.91 -6.42
N VAL A 60 -8.21 0.67 -5.91
CA VAL A 60 -8.85 0.30 -4.64
C VAL A 60 -8.18 1.07 -3.51
N GLU A 61 -8.97 1.79 -2.71
CA GLU A 61 -8.46 2.49 -1.54
C GLU A 61 -7.88 1.49 -0.53
N ALA A 62 -6.65 1.70 -0.06
CA ALA A 62 -6.03 0.83 0.92
C ALA A 62 -6.62 1.15 2.30
N LYS A 63 -7.77 0.56 2.58
CA LYS A 63 -8.50 0.72 3.82
C LYS A 63 -8.82 -0.65 4.41
N VAL A 64 -8.47 -0.86 5.67
CA VAL A 64 -8.80 -2.11 6.38
C VAL A 64 -10.31 -2.37 6.31
N GLY A 65 -10.67 -3.61 5.96
CA GLY A 65 -12.05 -4.03 5.75
C GLY A 65 -12.59 -3.80 4.33
N GLN A 66 -11.88 -3.04 3.48
CA GLN A 66 -12.24 -2.90 2.07
C GLN A 66 -12.11 -4.25 1.36
N GLN A 67 -13.05 -4.51 0.45
CA GLN A 67 -13.11 -5.73 -0.34
C GLN A 67 -13.11 -5.39 -1.83
N PHE A 68 -12.56 -6.30 -2.61
CA PHE A 68 -12.53 -6.23 -4.07
C PHE A 68 -12.24 -7.63 -4.63
N ASP A 69 -12.56 -7.84 -5.89
CA ASP A 69 -12.44 -9.15 -6.52
C ASP A 69 -11.34 -9.15 -7.56
N CYS A 70 -10.53 -10.22 -7.59
CA CYS A 70 -9.63 -10.52 -8.69
C CYS A 70 -10.15 -11.74 -9.45
N HIS A 71 -9.82 -11.83 -10.74
CA HIS A 71 -10.20 -12.94 -11.61
C HIS A 71 -8.97 -13.64 -12.16
N PHE A 72 -9.05 -14.96 -12.36
CA PHE A 72 -7.99 -15.75 -12.99
C PHE A 72 -8.55 -17.07 -13.54
N THR A 73 -7.76 -17.77 -14.35
CA THR A 73 -8.11 -19.11 -14.87
C THR A 73 -7.41 -20.18 -14.04
N GLY A 74 -8.21 -21.13 -13.54
CA GLY A 74 -7.73 -22.31 -12.81
C GLY A 74 -7.06 -23.35 -13.74
N PRO A 75 -6.36 -24.36 -13.17
CA PRO A 75 -5.64 -25.38 -13.93
C PRO A 75 -6.55 -26.21 -14.85
N GLU A 76 -7.85 -26.29 -14.56
CA GLU A 76 -8.85 -26.97 -15.38
C GLU A 76 -9.41 -26.09 -16.53
N GLY A 77 -8.90 -24.88 -16.71
CA GLY A 77 -9.38 -23.93 -17.72
C GLY A 77 -10.70 -23.24 -17.36
N LYS A 78 -11.11 -23.26 -16.08
CA LYS A 78 -12.30 -22.58 -15.58
C LYS A 78 -11.96 -21.22 -14.98
N ALA A 79 -12.90 -20.29 -15.05
CA ALA A 79 -12.77 -18.99 -14.40
C ALA A 79 -12.98 -19.11 -12.89
N TYR A 80 -12.15 -18.40 -12.14
CA TYR A 80 -12.21 -18.27 -10.68
C TYR A 80 -12.30 -16.81 -10.28
N VAL A 81 -12.89 -16.58 -9.11
CA VAL A 81 -12.89 -15.29 -8.42
C VAL A 81 -12.09 -15.44 -7.13
N ALA A 82 -11.17 -14.51 -6.89
CA ALA A 82 -10.47 -14.32 -5.63
C ALA A 82 -11.05 -13.10 -4.92
N ASN A 83 -11.83 -13.32 -3.87
CA ASN A 83 -12.31 -12.26 -2.99
C ASN A 83 -11.14 -11.82 -2.13
N MET A 84 -10.75 -10.56 -2.30
CA MET A 84 -9.69 -9.92 -1.53
C MET A 84 -10.32 -9.09 -0.43
N ARG A 85 -9.80 -9.22 0.79
CA ARG A 85 -10.14 -8.35 1.92
C ARG A 85 -8.88 -7.78 2.53
N ILE A 86 -8.82 -6.45 2.63
CA ILE A 86 -7.69 -5.77 3.28
C ILE A 86 -7.77 -5.99 4.80
N THR A 87 -6.75 -6.59 5.39
CA THR A 87 -6.68 -6.84 6.85
C THR A 87 -5.76 -5.89 7.57
N THR A 88 -4.72 -5.41 6.89
CA THR A 88 -3.69 -4.54 7.47
C THR A 88 -3.31 -3.44 6.48
N VAL A 89 -3.08 -2.22 6.97
CA VAL A 89 -2.50 -1.10 6.21
C VAL A 89 -1.47 -0.40 7.09
N GLU A 90 -0.19 -0.58 6.78
CA GLU A 90 0.95 -0.03 7.51
C GLU A 90 1.91 0.67 6.55
N GLY A 91 1.73 1.99 6.36
CA GLY A 91 2.49 2.75 5.38
C GLY A 91 2.24 2.23 3.96
N GLU A 92 3.25 1.59 3.37
CA GLU A 92 3.16 0.95 2.04
C GLU A 92 2.83 -0.56 2.10
N ARG A 93 2.87 -1.17 3.30
CA ARG A 93 2.52 -2.57 3.48
C ARG A 93 1.00 -2.70 3.57
N VAL A 94 0.44 -3.58 2.74
CA VAL A 94 -0.98 -3.94 2.76
C VAL A 94 -1.08 -5.45 2.77
N ASP A 95 -1.75 -6.01 3.77
CA ASP A 95 -2.01 -7.45 3.85
C ASP A 95 -3.45 -7.76 3.42
N PHE A 96 -3.62 -8.91 2.79
CA PHE A 96 -4.91 -9.36 2.26
C PHE A 96 -5.26 -10.75 2.80
N ALA A 97 -6.51 -10.90 3.24
CA ALA A 97 -7.15 -12.20 3.28
C ALA A 97 -7.69 -12.52 1.89
N VAL A 98 -7.41 -13.73 1.40
CA VAL A 98 -7.76 -14.18 0.05
C VAL A 98 -8.63 -15.43 0.14
N ASN A 99 -9.78 -15.41 -0.51
CA ASN A 99 -10.65 -16.58 -0.66
C ASN A 99 -10.98 -16.77 -2.14
N THR A 100 -10.64 -17.94 -2.68
CA THR A 100 -10.87 -18.29 -4.09
C THR A 100 -12.01 -19.28 -4.25
N HIS A 101 -12.87 -19.07 -5.23
CA HIS A 101 -13.91 -20.02 -5.62
C HIS A 101 -14.18 -19.96 -7.13
N PRO A 102 -14.83 -20.98 -7.72
CA PRO A 102 -15.30 -20.91 -9.10
C PRO A 102 -16.19 -19.69 -9.33
N ALA A 103 -16.06 -19.05 -10.49
CA ALA A 103 -16.88 -17.92 -10.91
C ALA A 103 -18.32 -18.33 -11.24
#